data_AF-A0A4Q3TWT7-F1
#
_entry.id   AF-A0A4Q3TWT7-F1
#
_cell.length_a   1.000
_cell.length_b   1.000
_cell.length_c   1.000
_cell.angle_alpha   90.00
_cell.angle_beta   90.00
_cell.angle_gamma   90.00
#
_symmetry.space_group_name_H-M   'P 1'
#
loop_
_entity.id
_entity.type
_entity.pdbx_description
1 polymer ?
#
loop_
_entity_poly.entity_id
_entity_poly.type
_entity_poly.pdbx_seq_one_letter_code
_entity_poly.pdbx_strand_id
1 'polypeptide(L)'
;SNQPGTYANLKRTWKKGDRLEFALPMALHTEATPDNPKRVALLYGPVVLAADMGDAPNGRRGRGGVGRTAQGTVFRTPVLVTEDRPVSDWLKPVPGEALTFQANNAMKPEDLVFKPFYAMTNDRYGVYFDLFTPAEWTAKEAEYRAEEERIKDLEARTVDTMMIGQMQPERDHNLTQERTDVREQNNRGTRQPLVDGWMEFDMKVDGTQPSDLIMTYWGNDRNRPDFVILVDGKEIAADTLANRPQNVYYDVTYALPEELTKGKTSVRVRIQPKPTKVGPTVAGSRTVRRKA
;
A
#
# COMPACT_ATOMS: atom_id res chain seq x y z
N SER A 1 -2.84 10.79 46.81
CA SER A 1 -3.98 10.76 45.88
C SER A 1 -3.68 9.69 44.85
N ASN A 2 -4.63 8.79 44.56
CA ASN A 2 -4.48 7.78 43.51
C ASN A 2 -5.21 8.19 42.21
N GLN A 3 -5.61 9.45 42.11
CA GLN A 3 -6.22 9.97 40.89
C GLN A 3 -5.12 10.26 39.85
N PRO A 4 -5.28 9.82 38.59
CA PRO A 4 -4.38 10.18 37.49
C PRO A 4 -4.21 11.70 37.35
N GLY A 5 -3.03 12.15 36.93
CA GLY A 5 -2.76 13.58 36.70
C GLY A 5 -2.68 14.44 37.97
N THR A 6 -2.44 13.83 39.14
CA THR A 6 -2.33 14.55 40.42
C THR A 6 -0.91 14.62 40.95
N TYR A 7 -0.70 15.42 42.00
CA TYR A 7 0.60 15.65 42.63
C TYR A 7 0.74 14.86 43.95
N ALA A 8 1.93 14.30 44.17
CA ALA A 8 2.35 13.82 45.47
C ALA A 8 2.94 14.98 46.28
N ASN A 9 2.17 15.50 47.24
CA ASN A 9 2.60 16.64 48.06
C ASN A 9 3.38 16.17 49.30
N LEU A 10 4.66 16.54 49.38
CA LEU A 10 5.51 16.30 50.56
C LEU A 10 5.86 17.63 51.23
N LYS A 11 5.25 17.91 52.38
CA LYS A 11 5.53 19.11 53.19
C LYS A 11 6.59 18.79 54.24
N ARG A 12 7.79 19.36 54.09
CA ARG A 12 8.91 19.18 55.01
C ARG A 12 9.79 20.43 55.04
N THR A 13 10.38 20.73 56.18
CA THR A 13 11.50 21.69 56.27
C THR A 13 12.78 20.96 55.89
N TRP A 14 13.16 21.07 54.63
CA TRP A 14 14.35 20.42 54.08
C TRP A 14 15.63 21.01 54.66
N LYS A 15 16.62 20.15 54.91
CA LYS A 15 17.96 20.55 55.34
C LYS A 15 19.02 20.00 54.39
N LYS A 16 20.20 20.62 54.41
CA LYS A 16 21.35 20.17 53.62
C LYS A 16 21.62 18.69 53.90
N GLY A 17 21.64 17.87 52.85
CA GLY A 17 21.89 16.43 52.93
C GLY A 17 20.64 15.55 52.90
N ASP A 18 19.43 16.11 52.97
CA ASP A 18 18.21 15.33 52.74
C ASP A 18 18.17 14.81 51.29
N ARG A 19 17.68 13.57 51.11
CA ARG A 19 17.46 12.93 49.82
C ARG A 19 16.01 12.46 49.70
N LEU A 20 15.44 12.62 48.52
CA LEU A 20 14.12 12.09 48.16
C LEU A 20 14.32 11.12 47.00
N GLU A 21 13.91 9.88 47.21
CA GLU A 21 13.88 8.84 46.19
C GLU A 21 12.42 8.44 45.97
N PHE A 22 12.04 8.25 44.73
CA PHE A 22 10.70 7.80 44.36
C PHE A 22 10.79 6.87 43.16
N ALA A 23 9.82 5.96 43.06
CA ALA A 23 9.68 5.04 41.95
C ALA A 23 8.39 5.36 41.19
N LEU A 24 8.48 5.38 39.86
CA LEU A 24 7.34 5.47 38.97
C LEU A 24 7.17 4.10 38.30
N PRO A 25 6.29 3.23 38.81
CA PRO A 25 6.11 1.91 38.21
C PRO A 25 5.58 2.07 36.78
N MET A 26 6.28 1.47 35.83
CA MET A 26 5.91 1.44 34.42
C MET A 26 5.47 0.02 34.05
N ALA A 27 4.41 -0.08 33.25
CA ALA A 27 3.84 -1.35 32.82
C ALA A 27 3.58 -1.34 31.31
N LEU A 28 3.70 -2.52 30.70
CA LEU A 28 3.35 -2.73 29.30
C LEU A 28 1.83 -2.72 29.14
N HIS A 29 1.33 -1.98 28.16
CA HIS A 29 -0.09 -1.93 27.82
C HIS A 29 -0.29 -1.50 26.35
N THR A 30 -1.53 -1.62 25.90
CA THR A 30 -1.99 -1.16 24.59
C THR A 30 -2.88 0.06 24.72
N GLU A 31 -2.81 0.99 23.77
CA GLU A 31 -3.80 2.05 23.59
C GLU A 31 -4.38 1.97 22.17
N ALA A 32 -5.71 1.98 22.05
CA ALA A 32 -6.39 1.93 20.77
C ALA A 32 -6.51 3.32 20.11
N THR A 33 -6.58 3.35 18.78
CA THR A 33 -6.87 4.61 18.07
C THR A 33 -8.31 5.05 18.33
N PRO A 34 -8.60 6.36 18.33
CA PRO A 34 -9.94 6.86 18.67
C PRO A 34 -11.06 6.39 17.74
N ASP A 35 -10.73 6.07 16.49
CA ASP A 35 -11.64 5.67 15.43
C ASP A 35 -11.75 4.15 15.24
N ASN A 36 -10.76 3.38 15.70
CA ASN A 36 -10.70 1.94 15.51
C ASN A 36 -10.17 1.22 16.76
N PRO A 37 -11.05 0.60 17.59
CA PRO A 37 -10.62 -0.12 18.78
C PRO A 37 -9.74 -1.34 18.49
N LYS A 38 -9.72 -1.84 17.24
CA LYS A 38 -8.86 -2.95 16.79
C LYS A 38 -7.55 -2.48 16.18
N ARG A 39 -7.18 -1.20 16.29
CA ARG A 39 -5.87 -0.69 15.91
C ARG A 39 -5.20 -0.08 17.12
N VAL A 40 -4.08 -0.66 17.55
CA VAL A 40 -3.46 -0.35 18.84
C VAL A 40 -1.99 0.03 18.71
N ALA A 41 -1.52 0.89 19.61
CA ALA A 41 -0.10 1.13 19.89
C ALA A 41 0.32 0.37 21.16
N LEU A 42 1.61 0.02 21.26
CA LEU A 42 2.20 -0.60 22.45
C LEU A 42 2.98 0.44 23.24
N LEU A 43 2.81 0.44 24.57
CA LEU A 43 3.41 1.42 25.46
C LEU A 43 4.05 0.74 26.67
N TYR A 44 5.13 1.34 27.18
CA TYR A 44 5.69 1.04 28.50
C TYR A 44 5.58 2.29 29.37
N GLY A 45 4.63 2.31 30.32
CA GLY A 45 4.22 3.56 30.95
C GLY A 45 3.84 4.61 29.89
N PRO A 46 4.27 5.88 30.00
CA PRO A 46 3.93 6.90 28.99
C PRO A 46 4.75 6.79 27.68
N VAL A 47 5.64 5.82 27.55
CA VAL A 47 6.55 5.71 26.40
C VAL A 47 5.92 4.85 25.32
N VAL A 48 5.59 5.48 24.19
CA VAL A 48 5.17 4.77 22.98
C VAL A 48 6.34 3.97 22.42
N LEU A 49 6.09 2.69 22.14
CA LEU A 49 7.02 1.79 21.49
C LEU A 49 6.69 1.69 20.00
N ALA A 50 7.72 1.50 19.19
CA ALA A 50 7.60 1.24 17.76
C ALA A 50 8.31 -0.06 17.43
N ALA A 51 7.73 -0.86 16.53
CA ALA A 51 8.40 -2.04 16.00
C ALA A 51 9.51 -1.59 15.04
N ASP A 52 10.70 -2.13 15.25
CA ASP A 52 11.83 -2.02 14.35
C ASP A 52 11.59 -2.94 13.15
N MET A 53 11.44 -2.36 11.96
CA MET A 53 11.22 -3.07 10.69
C MET A 53 12.43 -2.99 9.77
N GLY A 54 13.61 -2.69 10.33
CA GLY A 54 14.89 -2.64 9.62
C GLY A 54 15.04 -1.43 8.69
N ASP A 55 16.07 -1.49 7.84
CA ASP A 55 16.48 -0.37 7.01
C ASP A 55 15.36 0.11 6.07
N ALA A 56 15.16 1.43 6.02
CA ALA A 56 14.35 2.05 4.98
C ALA A 56 15.07 1.92 3.63
N PRO A 57 14.48 1.27 2.61
CA PRO A 57 15.14 1.12 1.32
C PRO A 57 15.51 2.49 0.73
N ASN A 58 16.81 2.68 0.47
CA ASN A 58 17.43 3.79 -0.27
C ASN A 58 17.67 5.13 0.46
N GLY A 59 17.60 5.23 1.79
CA GLY A 59 17.96 6.47 2.52
C GLY A 59 17.14 7.72 2.12
N ARG A 60 16.12 7.55 1.27
CA ARG A 60 15.14 8.55 0.89
C ARG A 60 13.91 8.26 1.74
N ARG A 61 13.43 9.29 2.44
CA ARG A 61 12.10 9.32 3.08
C ARG A 61 11.05 9.09 1.99
N GLY A 62 10.81 7.83 1.67
CA GLY A 62 10.17 7.40 0.43
C GLY A 62 8.69 7.73 0.46
N ARG A 63 8.28 8.65 -0.44
CA ARG A 63 6.90 8.82 -0.90
C ARG A 63 6.26 7.44 -1.12
N GLY A 64 5.25 7.10 -0.31
CA GLY A 64 4.03 6.37 -0.68
C GLY A 64 4.15 5.21 -1.67
N GLY A 65 5.23 4.42 -1.65
CA GLY A 65 5.38 3.23 -2.46
C GLY A 65 4.76 2.04 -1.73
N VAL A 66 3.74 1.43 -2.33
CA VAL A 66 3.11 0.20 -1.83
C VAL A 66 4.19 -0.87 -1.64
N GLY A 67 4.44 -1.19 -0.37
CA GLY A 67 5.10 -2.38 0.18
C GLY A 67 6.02 -3.21 -0.70
N ARG A 68 7.24 -2.74 -0.98
CA ARG A 68 8.35 -3.63 -1.37
C ARG A 68 9.55 -3.44 -0.47
N THR A 69 10.19 -4.55 -0.09
CA THR A 69 11.57 -4.55 0.42
C THR A 69 12.52 -4.28 -0.74
N ALA A 70 13.80 -3.97 -0.45
CA ALA A 70 14.84 -3.84 -1.48
C ALA A 70 15.01 -5.12 -2.32
N GLN A 71 14.55 -6.28 -1.81
CA GLN A 71 14.57 -7.59 -2.45
C GLN A 71 13.32 -7.92 -3.27
N GLY A 72 12.36 -7.01 -3.41
CA GLY A 72 11.17 -7.21 -4.23
C GLY A 72 10.05 -8.04 -3.59
N THR A 73 10.17 -8.41 -2.32
CA THR A 73 9.09 -9.09 -1.57
C THR A 73 7.96 -8.12 -1.25
N VAL A 74 6.71 -8.58 -1.37
CA VAL A 74 5.53 -7.82 -0.91
C VAL A 74 5.68 -7.62 0.60
N PHE A 75 5.77 -6.36 1.03
CA PHE A 75 5.86 -6.03 2.44
C PHE A 75 4.50 -6.27 3.08
N ARG A 76 4.40 -7.30 3.92
CA ARG A 76 3.22 -7.49 4.77
C ARG A 76 3.30 -6.53 5.94
N THR A 77 2.30 -5.65 6.09
CA THR A 77 2.16 -4.86 7.31
C THR A 77 2.03 -5.83 8.49
N PRO A 78 2.92 -5.76 9.49
CA PRO A 78 2.81 -6.64 10.64
C PRO A 78 1.50 -6.41 11.38
N VAL A 79 0.96 -7.46 11.98
CA VAL A 79 -0.28 -7.39 12.76
C VAL A 79 -0.10 -8.11 14.09
N LEU A 80 -0.99 -7.83 15.05
CA LEU A 80 -1.05 -8.50 16.33
C LEU A 80 -2.10 -9.62 16.31
N VAL A 81 -1.70 -10.81 16.77
CA VAL A 81 -2.56 -11.97 16.98
C VAL A 81 -2.37 -12.45 18.42
N THR A 82 -2.94 -11.69 19.35
CA THR A 82 -2.70 -11.88 20.79
C THR A 82 -3.90 -12.45 21.53
N GLU A 83 -5.09 -12.44 20.93
CA GLU A 83 -6.35 -12.62 21.65
C GLU A 83 -6.43 -11.62 22.83
N ASP A 84 -7.04 -12.04 23.93
CA ASP A 84 -7.14 -11.26 25.17
C ASP A 84 -5.92 -11.46 26.11
N ARG A 85 -4.81 -12.04 25.59
CA ARG A 85 -3.61 -12.27 26.41
C ARG A 85 -3.02 -10.94 26.87
N PRO A 86 -2.72 -10.77 28.18
CA PRO A 86 -2.02 -9.60 28.70
C PRO A 86 -0.73 -9.30 27.91
N VAL A 87 -0.45 -8.02 27.65
CA VAL A 87 0.74 -7.59 26.88
C VAL A 87 2.03 -8.14 27.49
N SER A 88 2.10 -8.20 28.82
CA SER A 88 3.24 -8.75 29.55
C SER A 88 3.54 -10.21 29.25
N ASP A 89 2.59 -10.99 28.71
CA ASP A 89 2.77 -12.42 28.47
C ASP A 89 3.59 -12.70 27.21
N TRP A 90 3.51 -11.79 26.23
CA TRP A 90 4.11 -11.99 24.90
C TRP A 90 5.13 -10.92 24.53
N LEU A 91 5.06 -9.71 25.09
CA LEU A 91 6.07 -8.67 24.91
C LEU A 91 7.01 -8.66 26.11
N LYS A 92 8.27 -9.09 25.92
CA LYS A 92 9.24 -9.30 27.01
C LYS A 92 10.43 -8.37 26.88
N PRO A 93 10.97 -7.83 27.98
CA PRO A 93 12.19 -7.03 27.93
C PRO A 93 13.37 -7.87 27.41
N VAL A 94 14.22 -7.26 26.59
CA VAL A 94 15.46 -7.88 26.11
C VAL A 94 16.56 -7.66 27.16
N PRO A 95 17.17 -8.74 27.70
CA PRO A 95 18.20 -8.60 28.72
C PRO A 95 19.38 -7.75 28.25
N GLY A 96 19.78 -6.76 29.06
CA GLY A 96 20.90 -5.87 28.74
C GLY A 96 20.55 -4.69 27.82
N GLU A 97 19.33 -4.64 27.27
CA GLU A 97 18.88 -3.56 26.38
C GLU A 97 17.77 -2.74 27.04
N ALA A 98 18.07 -1.47 27.35
CA ALA A 98 17.13 -0.59 28.01
C ALA A 98 15.92 -0.29 27.11
N LEU A 99 14.71 -0.37 27.67
CA LEU A 99 13.45 -0.08 26.99
C LEU A 99 13.25 -0.83 25.66
N THR A 100 13.90 -1.99 25.51
CA THR A 100 13.81 -2.82 24.31
C THR A 100 13.04 -4.08 24.65
N PHE A 101 12.06 -4.42 23.81
CA PHE A 101 11.14 -5.52 24.06
C PHE A 101 10.99 -6.41 22.84
N GLN A 102 11.03 -7.72 23.04
CA GLN A 102 10.82 -8.72 21.99
C GLN A 102 9.39 -9.24 22.06
N ALA A 103 8.66 -9.21 20.94
CA ALA A 103 7.41 -9.94 20.81
C ALA A 103 7.66 -11.45 20.70
N ASN A 104 6.81 -12.27 21.30
CA ASN A 104 6.96 -13.73 21.30
C ASN A 104 5.62 -14.38 20.95
N ASN A 105 5.55 -14.96 19.74
CA ASN A 105 4.38 -15.57 19.14
C ASN A 105 3.12 -14.70 19.31
N ALA A 106 3.25 -13.42 18.96
CA ALA A 106 2.20 -12.42 19.06
C ALA A 106 1.97 -11.67 17.76
N MET A 107 2.90 -11.74 16.82
CA MET A 107 2.78 -11.02 15.56
C MET A 107 2.83 -11.94 14.34
N LYS A 108 2.35 -11.40 13.22
CA LYS A 108 2.46 -11.98 11.88
C LYS A 108 2.95 -10.92 10.90
N PRO A 109 3.74 -11.29 9.86
CA PRO A 109 4.21 -12.64 9.57
C PRO A 109 5.29 -13.15 10.54
N GLU A 110 5.99 -12.24 11.22
CA GLU A 110 7.05 -12.52 12.16
C GLU A 110 6.95 -11.62 13.40
N ASP A 111 7.57 -12.04 14.50
CA ASP A 111 7.70 -11.21 15.69
C ASP A 111 8.82 -10.18 15.52
N LEU A 112 8.59 -8.98 16.04
CA LEU A 112 9.49 -7.85 15.91
C LEU A 112 10.01 -7.39 17.28
N VAL A 113 11.14 -6.68 17.23
CA VAL A 113 11.69 -5.94 18.37
C VAL A 113 11.02 -4.58 18.45
N PHE A 114 10.64 -4.17 19.66
CA PHE A 114 10.05 -2.89 19.97
C PHE A 114 11.03 -2.02 20.75
N LYS A 115 11.23 -0.79 20.30
CA LYS A 115 12.07 0.23 20.96
C LYS A 115 11.24 1.51 21.15
N PRO A 116 11.67 2.45 22.00
CA PRO A 116 10.95 3.72 22.15
C PRO A 116 10.85 4.44 20.81
N PHE A 117 9.65 4.92 20.48
CA PHE A 117 9.38 5.56 19.19
C PHE A 117 10.33 6.75 18.92
N TYR A 118 10.67 7.53 19.96
CA TYR A 118 11.60 8.66 19.82
C TYR A 118 13.02 8.26 19.39
N ALA A 119 13.39 6.98 19.52
CA ALA A 119 14.70 6.48 19.10
C ALA A 119 14.71 6.03 17.62
N MET A 120 13.55 5.90 16.97
CA MET A 120 13.44 5.51 15.57
C MET A 120 13.75 6.72 14.67
N THR A 121 14.98 6.79 14.17
CA THR A 121 15.46 7.94 13.38
C THR A 121 15.67 7.64 11.91
N ASN A 122 16.23 6.48 11.58
CA ASN A 122 16.60 6.09 10.20
C ASN A 122 15.90 4.81 9.73
N ASP A 123 15.43 3.98 10.66
CA ASP A 123 14.83 2.70 10.36
C ASP A 123 13.36 2.85 9.97
N ARG A 124 12.86 1.93 9.15
CA ARG A 124 11.43 1.79 8.94
C ARG A 124 10.83 1.29 10.26
N TYR A 125 9.76 1.94 10.71
CA TYR A 125 9.11 1.60 11.97
C TYR A 125 7.59 1.55 11.85
N GLY A 126 6.96 0.93 12.84
CA GLY A 126 5.51 0.78 12.92
C GLY A 126 5.05 1.11 14.33
N VAL A 127 4.07 2.00 14.44
CA VAL A 127 3.53 2.42 15.75
C VAL A 127 2.19 1.77 16.03
N TYR A 128 1.35 1.63 15.00
CA TYR A 128 0.00 1.13 15.12
C TYR A 128 -0.15 -0.19 14.36
N PHE A 129 -0.74 -1.18 15.03
CA PHE A 129 -0.93 -2.53 14.51
C PHE A 129 -2.40 -2.90 14.60
N ASP A 130 -2.90 -3.57 13.56
CA ASP A 130 -4.24 -4.15 13.60
C ASP A 130 -4.22 -5.40 14.50
N LEU A 131 -5.25 -5.54 15.33
CA LEU A 131 -5.47 -6.63 16.25
C LEU A 131 -6.46 -7.63 15.64
N PHE A 132 -6.05 -8.88 15.57
CA PHE A 132 -6.86 -9.99 15.09
C PHE A 132 -6.97 -11.09 16.16
N THR A 133 -8.13 -11.72 16.22
CA THR A 133 -8.23 -13.08 16.79
C THR A 133 -7.58 -14.08 15.82
N PRO A 134 -7.19 -15.30 16.25
CA PRO A 134 -6.63 -16.31 15.34
C PRO A 134 -7.56 -16.67 14.19
N ALA A 135 -8.88 -16.69 14.41
CA ALA A 135 -9.86 -16.96 13.37
C ALA A 135 -9.91 -15.82 12.32
N GLU A 136 -9.97 -14.56 12.78
CA GLU A 136 -9.93 -13.41 11.87
C GLU A 136 -8.60 -13.32 11.12
N TRP A 137 -7.48 -13.63 11.79
CA TRP A 137 -6.18 -13.69 11.14
C TRP A 137 -6.14 -14.78 10.07
N THR A 138 -6.69 -15.97 10.33
CA THR A 138 -6.71 -17.06 9.34
C THR A 138 -7.46 -16.62 8.07
N ALA A 139 -8.61 -15.97 8.21
CA ALA A 139 -9.36 -15.42 7.08
C ALA A 139 -8.56 -14.30 6.37
N LYS A 140 -7.97 -13.38 7.12
CA LYS A 140 -7.20 -12.27 6.57
C LYS A 140 -5.91 -12.72 5.87
N GLU A 141 -5.26 -13.74 6.39
CA GLU A 141 -4.08 -14.34 5.82
C GLU A 141 -4.40 -15.00 4.48
N ALA A 142 -5.55 -15.65 4.35
CA ALA A 142 -6.00 -16.20 3.07
C ALA A 142 -6.21 -15.09 2.02
N GLU A 143 -6.79 -13.94 2.40
CA GLU A 143 -6.89 -12.76 1.52
C GLU A 143 -5.50 -12.26 1.09
N TYR A 144 -4.55 -12.13 2.03
CA TYR A 144 -3.19 -11.69 1.71
C TYR A 144 -2.47 -12.65 0.77
N ARG A 145 -2.57 -13.96 1.02
CA ARG A 145 -1.95 -14.98 0.17
C ARG A 145 -2.56 -15.00 -1.23
N ALA A 146 -3.89 -14.89 -1.33
CA ALA A 146 -4.58 -14.79 -2.61
C ALA A 146 -4.12 -13.56 -3.41
N GLU A 147 -3.94 -12.42 -2.75
CA GLU A 147 -3.44 -11.19 -3.39
C GLU A 147 -1.97 -11.33 -3.81
N GLU A 148 -1.11 -11.93 -2.98
CA GLU A 148 0.29 -12.20 -3.34
C GLU A 148 0.41 -13.18 -4.51
N GLU A 149 -0.39 -14.25 -4.52
CA GLU A 149 -0.47 -15.19 -5.64
C GLU A 149 -0.98 -14.50 -6.90
N ARG A 150 -1.99 -13.63 -6.79
CA ARG A 150 -2.48 -12.80 -7.89
C ARG A 150 -1.38 -11.90 -8.44
N ILE A 151 -0.66 -11.19 -7.58
CA ILE A 151 0.45 -10.30 -7.98
C ILE A 151 1.56 -11.11 -8.64
N LYS A 152 1.96 -12.24 -8.05
CA LYS A 152 3.02 -13.11 -8.59
C LYS A 152 2.65 -13.69 -9.95
N ASP A 153 1.43 -14.20 -10.10
CA ASP A 153 0.90 -14.68 -11.37
C ASP A 153 0.86 -13.56 -12.42
N LEU A 154 0.39 -12.37 -12.02
CA LEU A 154 0.31 -11.21 -12.88
C LEU A 154 1.71 -10.77 -13.36
N GLU A 155 2.69 -10.72 -12.46
CA GLU A 155 4.08 -10.39 -12.80
C GLU A 155 4.71 -11.44 -13.70
N ALA A 156 4.54 -12.73 -13.41
CA ALA A 156 5.09 -13.82 -14.21
C ALA A 156 4.57 -13.81 -15.66
N ARG A 157 3.34 -13.36 -15.87
CA ARG A 157 2.72 -13.25 -17.20
C ARG A 157 2.90 -11.89 -17.85
N THR A 158 3.44 -10.89 -17.16
CA THR A 158 3.61 -9.54 -17.70
C THR A 158 4.59 -9.54 -18.86
N VAL A 159 4.18 -8.97 -19.99
CA VAL A 159 5.02 -8.73 -21.16
C VAL A 159 5.54 -7.30 -21.14
N ASP A 160 4.68 -6.34 -20.79
CA ASP A 160 5.02 -4.93 -20.74
C ASP A 160 4.25 -4.18 -19.66
N THR A 161 4.78 -3.05 -19.20
CA THR A 161 4.09 -2.16 -18.25
C THR A 161 4.51 -0.72 -18.48
N MET A 162 3.51 0.14 -18.62
CA MET A 162 3.67 1.59 -18.69
C MET A 162 2.97 2.25 -17.49
N MET A 163 3.73 3.07 -16.75
CA MET A 163 3.16 3.97 -15.74
C MET A 163 2.87 5.33 -16.38
N ILE A 164 1.60 5.73 -16.39
CA ILE A 164 1.17 7.01 -16.97
C ILE A 164 1.57 8.17 -16.05
N GLY A 165 1.88 9.32 -16.64
CA GLY A 165 2.33 10.53 -15.95
C GLY A 165 3.80 10.52 -15.52
N GLN A 166 4.57 9.51 -15.94
CA GLN A 166 6.03 9.49 -15.80
C GLN A 166 6.69 9.71 -17.16
N MET A 167 7.59 10.70 -17.25
CA MET A 167 8.18 11.11 -18.52
C MET A 167 8.92 9.99 -19.26
N GLN A 168 9.66 9.13 -18.56
CA GLN A 168 10.46 8.09 -19.21
C GLN A 168 9.59 6.93 -19.72
N PRO A 169 8.69 6.31 -18.91
CA PRO A 169 7.75 5.32 -19.42
C PRO A 169 6.92 5.83 -20.60
N GLU A 170 6.39 7.05 -20.56
CA GLU A 170 5.58 7.58 -21.68
C GLU A 170 6.39 7.74 -22.98
N ARG A 171 7.67 8.09 -22.88
CA ARG A 171 8.58 8.14 -24.03
C ARG A 171 8.89 6.76 -24.57
N ASP A 172 9.18 5.80 -23.70
CA ASP A 172 9.51 4.41 -24.09
C ASP A 172 8.36 3.71 -24.82
N HIS A 173 7.13 4.21 -24.65
CA HIS A 173 5.91 3.69 -25.26
C HIS A 173 5.32 4.64 -26.33
N ASN A 174 6.09 5.60 -26.84
CA ASN A 174 5.68 6.52 -27.92
C ASN A 174 4.30 7.17 -27.69
N LEU A 175 4.02 7.60 -26.45
CA LEU A 175 2.72 8.15 -26.10
C LEU A 175 2.45 9.44 -26.88
N THR A 176 1.34 9.46 -27.62
CA THR A 176 0.77 10.64 -28.28
C THR A 176 -0.64 10.88 -27.78
N GLN A 177 -1.13 12.10 -27.97
CA GLN A 177 -2.30 12.59 -27.28
C GLN A 177 -2.93 13.80 -27.95
N GLU A 178 -4.22 13.97 -27.69
CA GLU A 178 -4.95 15.19 -28.02
C GLU A 178 -6.01 15.47 -26.96
N ARG A 179 -6.15 16.75 -26.57
CA ARG A 179 -7.20 17.24 -25.66
C ARG A 179 -7.38 16.38 -24.40
N THR A 180 -6.43 16.50 -23.51
CA THR A 180 -6.27 15.58 -22.38
C THR A 180 -5.78 16.34 -21.16
N ASP A 181 -6.21 15.91 -20.00
CA ASP A 181 -5.81 16.45 -18.72
C ASP A 181 -4.75 15.54 -18.08
N VAL A 182 -3.67 16.14 -17.57
CA VAL A 182 -2.56 15.43 -16.91
C VAL A 182 -2.48 15.94 -15.48
N ARG A 183 -2.55 15.02 -14.50
CA ARG A 183 -2.59 15.37 -13.07
C ARG A 183 -1.75 14.42 -12.24
N GLU A 184 -1.44 14.82 -11.03
CA GLU A 184 -1.06 13.91 -9.96
C GLU A 184 -2.28 13.72 -9.05
N GLN A 185 -2.70 12.48 -8.83
CA GLN A 185 -3.78 12.12 -7.92
C GLN A 185 -3.28 11.03 -6.99
N ASN A 186 -3.49 11.19 -5.68
CA ASN A 186 -3.08 10.19 -4.69
C ASN A 186 -1.64 9.64 -4.89
N ASN A 187 -0.69 10.55 -5.15
CA ASN A 187 0.73 10.27 -5.43
C ASN A 187 1.02 9.45 -6.70
N ARG A 188 0.09 9.41 -7.67
CA ARG A 188 0.31 8.81 -8.99
C ARG A 188 -0.01 9.79 -10.11
N GLY A 189 0.84 9.80 -11.13
CA GLY A 189 0.56 10.48 -12.38
C GLY A 189 -0.64 9.85 -13.06
N THR A 190 -1.53 10.68 -13.60
CA THR A 190 -2.71 10.25 -14.32
C THR A 190 -2.97 11.10 -15.54
N ARG A 191 -3.72 10.54 -16.47
CA ARG A 191 -4.07 11.15 -17.73
C ARG A 191 -5.51 10.84 -18.10
N GLN A 192 -6.26 11.86 -18.47
CA GLN A 192 -7.67 11.72 -18.82
C GLN A 192 -7.92 12.35 -20.20
N PRO A 193 -8.31 11.56 -21.21
CA PRO A 193 -8.85 12.11 -22.45
C PRO A 193 -10.12 12.94 -22.16
N LEU A 194 -10.15 14.19 -22.60
CA LEU A 194 -11.33 15.06 -22.47
C LEU A 194 -12.26 14.88 -23.67
N VAL A 195 -13.36 15.65 -23.72
CA VAL A 195 -14.30 15.62 -24.84
C VAL A 195 -13.56 15.86 -26.17
N ASP A 196 -13.78 14.94 -27.11
CA ASP A 196 -13.15 14.84 -28.44
C ASP A 196 -11.62 14.64 -28.39
N GLY A 197 -11.08 14.27 -27.24
CA GLY A 197 -9.67 13.92 -27.05
C GLY A 197 -9.39 12.44 -27.17
N TRP A 198 -8.12 12.10 -27.03
CA TRP A 198 -7.65 10.71 -27.01
C TRP A 198 -6.23 10.64 -26.45
N MET A 199 -5.82 9.43 -26.08
CA MET A 199 -4.42 9.12 -25.82
C MET A 199 -4.09 7.78 -26.45
N GLU A 200 -2.88 7.66 -26.98
CA GLU A 200 -2.44 6.49 -27.74
C GLU A 200 -0.98 6.21 -27.44
N PHE A 201 -0.60 4.93 -27.34
CA PHE A 201 0.74 4.50 -27.00
C PHE A 201 0.98 3.08 -27.50
N ASP A 202 2.24 2.69 -27.62
CA ASP A 202 2.65 1.36 -28.03
C ASP A 202 2.75 0.47 -26.78
N MET A 203 2.28 -0.77 -26.87
CA MET A 203 2.47 -1.78 -25.83
C MET A 203 3.06 -3.05 -26.45
N LYS A 204 4.13 -3.58 -25.86
CA LYS A 204 4.70 -4.85 -26.32
C LYS A 204 3.72 -6.00 -26.05
N VAL A 205 3.70 -6.97 -26.95
CA VAL A 205 2.88 -8.19 -26.85
C VAL A 205 3.71 -9.42 -27.20
N ASP A 206 3.29 -10.57 -26.70
CA ASP A 206 3.83 -11.86 -27.13
C ASP A 206 2.95 -12.42 -28.24
N GLY A 207 3.32 -12.19 -29.50
CA GLY A 207 2.56 -12.66 -30.66
C GLY A 207 2.52 -14.18 -30.85
N THR A 208 3.15 -14.97 -29.97
CA THR A 208 3.09 -16.43 -29.99
C THR A 208 1.97 -17.00 -29.12
N GLN A 209 1.36 -16.19 -28.26
CA GLN A 209 0.34 -16.61 -27.30
C GLN A 209 -0.77 -15.55 -27.17
N PRO A 210 -2.00 -15.95 -26.78
CA PRO A 210 -3.06 -14.98 -26.49
C PRO A 210 -2.63 -14.03 -25.36
N SER A 211 -2.98 -12.75 -25.48
CA SER A 211 -2.59 -11.71 -24.53
C SER A 211 -3.81 -10.90 -24.05
N ASP A 212 -3.73 -10.34 -22.86
CA ASP A 212 -4.72 -9.38 -22.33
C ASP A 212 -4.09 -8.01 -22.10
N LEU A 213 -4.90 -6.97 -22.28
CA LEU A 213 -4.58 -5.59 -21.92
C LEU A 213 -5.23 -5.27 -20.58
N ILE A 214 -4.42 -4.88 -19.61
CA ILE A 214 -4.86 -4.43 -18.31
C ILE A 214 -4.66 -2.92 -18.22
N MET A 215 -5.74 -2.21 -17.91
CA MET A 215 -5.73 -0.76 -17.72
C MET A 215 -5.99 -0.43 -16.26
N THR A 216 -5.15 0.43 -15.69
CA THR A 216 -5.32 0.91 -14.30
C THR A 216 -6.02 2.26 -14.31
N TYR A 217 -7.15 2.36 -13.61
CA TYR A 217 -7.99 3.56 -13.55
C TYR A 217 -8.10 4.13 -12.14
N TRP A 218 -8.42 5.42 -12.04
CA TRP A 218 -8.78 6.06 -10.78
C TRP A 218 -10.28 5.90 -10.47
N GLY A 219 -10.59 5.34 -9.30
CA GLY A 219 -11.96 5.02 -8.89
C GLY A 219 -12.84 6.20 -8.52
N ASN A 220 -12.26 7.37 -8.21
CA ASN A 220 -13.01 8.54 -7.77
C ASN A 220 -13.06 9.68 -8.80
N ASP A 221 -13.22 9.33 -10.07
CA ASP A 221 -13.53 10.33 -11.09
C ASP A 221 -14.90 10.95 -10.83
N ARG A 222 -14.99 12.29 -10.88
CA ARG A 222 -16.26 13.02 -10.76
C ARG A 222 -17.18 12.74 -11.95
N ASN A 223 -16.59 12.53 -13.13
CA ASN A 223 -17.32 12.27 -14.36
C ASN A 223 -17.48 10.75 -14.58
N ARG A 224 -18.60 10.34 -15.18
CA ARG A 224 -18.82 8.97 -15.64
C ARG A 224 -18.24 8.84 -17.05
N PRO A 225 -17.14 8.09 -17.25
CA PRO A 225 -16.56 7.94 -18.56
C PRO A 225 -17.46 7.08 -19.44
N ASP A 226 -17.36 7.26 -20.74
CA ASP A 226 -17.95 6.40 -21.75
C ASP A 226 -17.04 6.48 -22.98
N PHE A 227 -16.33 5.39 -23.22
CA PHE A 227 -15.18 5.38 -24.10
C PHE A 227 -15.04 4.03 -24.79
N VAL A 228 -14.19 4.02 -25.82
CA VAL A 228 -13.76 2.85 -26.53
C VAL A 228 -12.25 2.68 -26.39
N ILE A 229 -11.81 1.42 -26.43
CA ILE A 229 -10.40 1.07 -26.56
C ILE A 229 -10.21 0.52 -27.96
N LEU A 230 -9.25 1.09 -28.70
CA LEU A 230 -8.84 0.60 -30.00
C LEU A 230 -7.43 0.02 -29.91
N VAL A 231 -7.20 -1.05 -30.66
CA VAL A 231 -5.89 -1.67 -30.84
C VAL A 231 -5.60 -1.73 -32.33
N ASP A 232 -4.52 -1.07 -32.77
CA ASP A 232 -4.19 -0.85 -34.18
C ASP A 232 -5.38 -0.29 -34.98
N GLY A 233 -6.14 0.63 -34.36
CA GLY A 233 -7.32 1.27 -34.94
C GLY A 233 -8.61 0.43 -34.94
N LYS A 234 -8.57 -0.84 -34.53
CA LYS A 234 -9.77 -1.69 -34.39
C LYS A 234 -10.32 -1.59 -32.96
N GLU A 235 -11.61 -1.29 -32.81
CA GLU A 235 -12.27 -1.31 -31.51
C GLU A 235 -12.26 -2.73 -30.92
N ILE A 236 -11.80 -2.85 -29.67
CA ILE A 236 -11.78 -4.12 -28.92
C ILE A 236 -12.70 -4.11 -27.71
N ALA A 237 -13.09 -2.92 -27.23
CA ALA A 237 -13.94 -2.75 -26.07
C ALA A 237 -14.62 -1.38 -26.07
N ALA A 238 -15.82 -1.33 -25.49
CA ALA A 238 -16.51 -0.12 -25.09
C ALA A 238 -16.89 -0.24 -23.61
N ASP A 239 -16.58 0.77 -22.79
CA ASP A 239 -16.73 0.68 -21.34
C ASP A 239 -17.16 2.02 -20.72
N THR A 240 -17.87 1.92 -19.60
CA THR A 240 -18.34 3.04 -18.79
C THR A 240 -17.82 3.02 -17.35
N LEU A 241 -17.12 1.93 -16.96
CA LEU A 241 -16.60 1.69 -15.61
C LEU A 241 -17.70 1.77 -14.55
N ALA A 242 -18.87 1.19 -14.85
CA ALA A 242 -20.09 1.31 -14.04
C ALA A 242 -19.90 0.90 -12.56
N ASN A 243 -19.10 -0.14 -12.30
CA ASN A 243 -18.87 -0.70 -10.96
C ASN A 243 -17.53 -0.29 -10.35
N ARG A 244 -17.01 0.90 -10.69
CA ARG A 244 -15.72 1.35 -10.17
C ARG A 244 -15.73 1.53 -8.64
N PRO A 245 -14.70 1.05 -7.93
CA PRO A 245 -14.55 1.29 -6.49
C PRO A 245 -14.26 2.78 -6.22
N GLN A 246 -14.46 3.24 -4.99
CA GLN A 246 -14.20 4.64 -4.63
C GLN A 246 -12.81 4.81 -4.00
N ASN A 247 -12.14 5.92 -4.34
CA ASN A 247 -10.86 6.36 -3.76
C ASN A 247 -9.70 5.37 -3.85
N VAL A 248 -9.73 4.46 -4.82
CA VAL A 248 -8.64 3.50 -5.07
C VAL A 248 -8.30 3.44 -6.56
N TYR A 249 -7.06 3.09 -6.86
CA TYR A 249 -6.70 2.62 -8.19
C TYR A 249 -7.15 1.17 -8.34
N TYR A 250 -7.67 0.82 -9.51
CA TYR A 250 -8.13 -0.52 -9.81
C TYR A 250 -7.86 -0.87 -11.26
N ASP A 251 -7.69 -2.16 -11.51
CA ASP A 251 -7.36 -2.71 -12.81
C ASP A 251 -8.61 -3.26 -13.49
N VAL A 252 -8.72 -3.04 -14.80
CA VAL A 252 -9.72 -3.67 -15.66
C VAL A 252 -8.99 -4.40 -16.78
N THR A 253 -9.40 -5.65 -17.03
CA THR A 253 -8.80 -6.51 -18.05
C THR A 253 -9.66 -6.53 -19.30
N TYR A 254 -9.04 -6.30 -20.45
CA TYR A 254 -9.63 -6.38 -21.77
C TYR A 254 -8.90 -7.44 -22.59
N ALA A 255 -9.65 -8.38 -23.16
CA ALA A 255 -9.08 -9.40 -24.01
C ALA A 255 -8.54 -8.77 -25.30
N LEU A 256 -7.26 -8.96 -25.62
CA LEU A 256 -6.75 -8.63 -26.94
C LEU A 256 -7.17 -9.73 -27.92
N PRO A 257 -7.84 -9.40 -29.03
CA PRO A 257 -8.12 -10.36 -30.09
C PRO A 257 -6.82 -10.93 -30.67
N GLU A 258 -6.78 -12.24 -30.88
CA GLU A 258 -5.58 -12.93 -31.38
C GLU A 258 -5.20 -12.45 -32.78
N GLU A 259 -6.16 -12.11 -33.63
CA GLU A 259 -5.88 -11.59 -34.97
C GLU A 259 -5.14 -10.24 -34.96
N LEU A 260 -5.22 -9.49 -33.86
CA LEU A 260 -4.52 -8.22 -33.70
C LEU A 260 -3.10 -8.38 -33.14
N THR A 261 -2.78 -9.52 -32.53
CA THR A 261 -1.51 -9.73 -31.79
C THR A 261 -0.63 -10.82 -32.39
N LYS A 262 -1.20 -11.78 -33.13
CA LYS A 262 -0.47 -12.93 -33.70
C LYS A 262 0.71 -12.49 -34.57
N GLY A 263 1.90 -12.99 -34.24
CA GLY A 263 3.15 -12.70 -34.93
C GLY A 263 3.71 -11.29 -34.70
N LYS A 264 3.08 -10.47 -33.86
CA LYS A 264 3.57 -9.12 -33.52
C LYS A 264 4.35 -9.11 -32.21
N THR A 265 5.20 -8.09 -32.07
CA THR A 265 5.94 -7.80 -30.83
C THR A 265 5.41 -6.55 -30.13
N SER A 266 4.56 -5.76 -30.78
CA SER A 266 3.95 -4.54 -30.26
C SER A 266 2.62 -4.26 -30.95
N VAL A 267 1.72 -3.58 -30.24
CA VAL A 267 0.45 -3.04 -30.77
C VAL A 267 0.24 -1.61 -30.29
N ARG A 268 -0.52 -0.83 -31.06
CA ARG A 268 -0.89 0.55 -30.76
C ARG A 268 -2.21 0.60 -30.01
N VAL A 269 -2.20 0.97 -28.73
CA VAL A 269 -3.40 1.06 -27.88
C VAL A 269 -3.88 2.50 -27.83
N ARG A 270 -5.15 2.74 -28.14
CA ARG A 270 -5.81 4.05 -28.07
C ARG A 270 -7.00 4.01 -27.13
N ILE A 271 -7.08 4.99 -26.24
CA ILE A 271 -8.26 5.23 -25.40
C ILE A 271 -8.94 6.50 -25.92
N GLN A 272 -10.20 6.37 -26.30
CA GLN A 272 -10.95 7.44 -26.93
C GLN A 272 -12.36 7.53 -26.33
N PRO A 273 -12.76 8.68 -25.75
CA PRO A 273 -14.12 8.91 -25.32
C PRO A 273 -15.09 8.86 -26.51
N LYS A 274 -16.32 8.42 -26.27
CA LYS A 274 -17.39 8.58 -27.25
C LYS A 274 -17.73 10.07 -27.42
N PRO A 275 -18.38 10.48 -28.53
CA PRO A 275 -18.76 11.87 -28.76
C PRO A 275 -19.47 12.48 -27.56
N THR A 276 -19.13 13.72 -27.19
CA THR A 276 -19.67 14.46 -26.02
C THR A 276 -19.29 13.92 -24.64
N LYS A 277 -18.54 12.82 -24.56
CA LYS A 277 -18.15 12.18 -23.30
C LYS A 277 -16.69 12.49 -22.96
N VAL A 278 -16.35 12.32 -21.69
CA VAL A 278 -14.96 12.31 -21.23
C VAL A 278 -14.47 10.88 -21.07
N GLY A 279 -13.17 10.70 -21.18
CA GLY A 279 -12.51 9.42 -20.97
C GLY A 279 -12.29 9.11 -19.50
N PRO A 280 -11.82 7.89 -19.21
CA PRO A 280 -11.43 7.52 -17.85
C PRO A 280 -10.13 8.22 -17.46
N THR A 281 -9.92 8.45 -16.17
CA THR A 281 -8.60 8.83 -15.65
C THR A 281 -7.72 7.59 -15.56
N VAL A 282 -6.72 7.52 -16.43
CA VAL A 282 -5.79 6.38 -16.58
C VAL A 282 -4.50 6.64 -15.82
N ALA A 283 -4.04 5.64 -15.07
CA ALA A 283 -2.80 5.69 -14.29
C ALA A 283 -1.73 4.68 -14.77
N GLY A 284 -2.13 3.69 -15.58
CA GLY A 284 -1.21 2.68 -16.08
C GLY A 284 -1.82 1.79 -17.14
N SER A 285 -0.94 1.11 -17.86
CA SER A 285 -1.29 0.06 -18.81
C SER A 285 -0.30 -1.09 -18.68
N ARG A 286 -0.77 -2.32 -18.86
CA ARG A 286 0.03 -3.54 -18.80
C ARG A 286 -0.49 -4.53 -19.81
N THR A 287 0.41 -5.20 -20.52
CA THR A 287 0.07 -6.38 -21.33
C THR A 287 0.55 -7.63 -20.62
N VAL A 288 -0.29 -8.67 -20.62
CA VAL A 288 0.03 -9.96 -20.02
C VAL A 288 -0.29 -11.08 -20.98
N ARG A 289 0.44 -12.19 -20.90
CA ARG A 289 0.01 -13.44 -21.53
C ARG A 289 -1.26 -13.91 -20.84
N ARG A 290 -2.31 -14.22 -21.61
CA ARG A 290 -3.61 -14.65 -21.09
C ARG A 290 -3.42 -15.97 -20.34
N LYS A 291 -4.13 -16.11 -19.23
CA LYS A 291 -4.12 -17.37 -18.47
C LYS A 291 -4.84 -18.44 -19.29
N ALA A 292 -4.20 -19.61 -19.42
CA ALA A 292 -4.80 -20.79 -20.06
C ALA A 292 -6.01 -21.30 -19.27
#